data_AF-A0A8J6UX18-F1
#
_entry.id   AF-A0A8J6UX18-F1
#
_cell.length_a   1.000
_cell.length_b   1.000
_cell.length_c   1.000
_cell.angle_alpha   90.00
_cell.angle_beta   90.00
_cell.angle_gamma   90.00
#
_symmetry.space_group_name_H-M   'P 1'
#
loop_
_entity.id
_entity.type
_entity.pdbx_description
1 polymer ?
#
loop_
_entity_poly.entity_id
_entity_poly.type
_entity_poly.pdbx_seq_one_letter_code
_entity_poly.pdbx_strand_id
1 'polypeptide(L)'
;MARQVRLNYIYASSTTWERFDLACAQLGWARKSLVQQCLHAFFHKHHSFYQEAAIADAAAREMDEAEYYRILRDGSEEELQRYTLGRPGFGVTPLDPVPFNPSGTAIQRTYNVITISNYNAVLLKVARIVDTGPMVQLVSRIIEQHFEAYWEKNYLPQIERDTNCSFR
;
A
#
# COMPACT_ATOMS: atom_id res chain seq x y z
N MET A 1 9.55 12.92 9.40
CA MET A 1 8.45 12.70 10.36
C MET A 1 7.54 11.60 9.85
N ALA A 2 6.94 10.82 10.76
CA ALA A 2 6.05 9.70 10.44
C ALA A 2 4.60 10.03 10.82
N ARG A 3 3.64 9.50 10.06
CA ARG A 3 2.20 9.77 10.18
C ARG A 3 1.44 8.48 10.46
N GLN A 4 0.40 8.60 11.30
CA GLN A 4 -0.54 7.52 11.59
C GLN A 4 -1.65 7.48 10.53
N VAL A 5 -1.87 6.30 9.94
CA VAL A 5 -2.97 6.03 9.01
C VAL A 5 -3.90 5.00 9.65
N ARG A 6 -5.20 5.33 9.73
CA ARG A 6 -6.25 4.45 10.26
C ARG A 6 -6.76 3.55 9.14
N LEU A 7 -6.73 2.23 9.36
CA LEU A 7 -7.22 1.24 8.42
C LEU A 7 -8.46 0.50 8.94
N ASN A 8 -8.61 0.38 10.26
CA ASN A 8 -9.61 -0.45 10.96
C ASN A 8 -9.45 -1.96 10.71
N TYR A 9 -9.32 -2.39 9.46
CA TYR A 9 -9.13 -3.79 9.07
C TYR A 9 -8.42 -3.92 7.72
N ILE A 10 -7.94 -5.13 7.43
CA ILE A 10 -7.32 -5.52 6.17
C ILE A 10 -7.98 -6.82 5.69
N TYR A 11 -8.18 -6.93 4.38
CA TYR A 11 -8.65 -8.13 3.70
C TYR A 11 -7.50 -8.82 2.98
N ALA A 12 -7.44 -10.13 3.06
CA ALA A 12 -6.57 -10.93 2.22
C ALA A 12 -7.12 -12.35 2.05
N SER A 13 -6.67 -13.04 1.01
CA SER A 13 -6.87 -14.46 0.79
C SER A 13 -6.33 -15.28 1.97
N SER A 14 -6.84 -16.51 2.11
CA SER A 14 -6.36 -17.45 3.13
C SER A 14 -4.86 -17.70 2.99
N THR A 15 -4.40 -17.94 1.76
CA THR A 15 -2.98 -18.13 1.44
C THR A 15 -2.13 -16.94 1.87
N THR A 16 -2.56 -15.72 1.58
CA THR A 16 -1.83 -14.51 2.00
C THR A 16 -1.80 -14.39 3.53
N TRP A 17 -2.88 -14.73 4.24
CA TRP A 17 -2.86 -14.71 5.70
C TRP A 17 -1.99 -15.80 6.33
N GLU A 18 -1.99 -17.00 5.76
CA GLU A 18 -1.11 -18.09 6.20
C GLU A 18 0.36 -17.69 6.06
N ARG A 19 0.73 -17.15 4.89
CA ARG A 19 2.07 -16.61 4.62
C ARG A 19 2.42 -15.48 5.59
N PHE A 20 1.49 -14.56 5.83
CA PHE A 20 1.66 -13.45 6.77
C PHE A 20 1.90 -13.93 8.20
N ASP A 21 1.07 -14.87 8.69
CA ASP A 21 1.17 -15.43 10.04
C ASP A 21 2.48 -16.20 10.21
N LEU A 22 2.86 -16.99 9.21
CA LEU A 22 4.11 -17.75 9.24
C LEU A 22 5.32 -16.82 9.28
N ALA A 23 5.33 -15.74 8.48
CA ALA A 23 6.38 -14.73 8.54
C ALA A 23 6.46 -14.04 9.92
N CYS A 24 5.32 -13.77 10.57
CA CYS A 24 5.31 -13.22 11.93
C CYS A 24 5.86 -14.21 12.97
N ALA A 25 5.48 -15.48 12.86
CA ALA A 25 5.85 -16.52 13.81
C ALA A 25 7.31 -16.96 13.68
N GLN A 26 7.80 -17.15 12.46
CA GLN A 26 9.11 -17.75 12.19
C GLN A 26 10.21 -16.71 12.00
N LEU A 27 9.90 -15.57 11.39
CA LEU A 27 10.91 -14.53 11.09
C LEU A 27 10.89 -13.36 12.07
N GLY A 28 10.11 -13.46 13.16
CA GLY A 28 10.06 -12.47 14.23
C GLY A 28 9.40 -11.14 13.84
N TRP A 29 8.65 -11.08 12.74
CA TRP A 29 7.98 -9.84 12.35
C TRP A 29 6.82 -9.50 13.29
N ALA A 30 6.83 -8.30 13.83
CA ALA A 30 5.61 -7.72 14.40
C ALA A 30 4.60 -7.43 13.28
N ARG A 31 3.34 -7.82 13.47
CA ARG A 31 2.27 -7.69 12.46
C ARG A 31 2.17 -6.28 11.86
N LYS A 32 2.23 -5.25 12.70
CA LYS A 32 2.19 -3.84 12.26
C LYS A 32 3.42 -3.49 11.39
N SER A 33 4.60 -3.92 11.79
CA SER A 33 5.85 -3.67 11.07
C SER A 33 5.85 -4.38 9.72
N LEU A 34 5.25 -5.57 9.62
CA LEU A 34 5.13 -6.30 8.36
C LEU A 34 4.21 -5.57 7.37
N VAL A 35 3.06 -5.06 7.83
CA VAL A 35 2.19 -4.21 7.00
C VAL A 35 2.91 -2.95 6.53
N GLN A 36 3.66 -2.30 7.42
CA GLN A 36 4.48 -1.14 7.06
C GLN A 36 5.51 -1.52 5.99
N GLN A 37 6.21 -2.64 6.17
CA GLN A 37 7.19 -3.13 5.21
C GLN A 37 6.56 -3.39 3.83
N CYS A 38 5.36 -3.96 3.76
CA CYS A 38 4.64 -4.14 2.49
C CYS A 38 4.42 -2.80 1.78
N LEU A 39 3.93 -1.78 2.51
CA LEU A 39 3.70 -0.44 1.95
C LEU A 39 5.01 0.24 1.54
N HIS A 40 6.05 0.14 2.36
CA HIS A 40 7.36 0.70 2.07
C HIS A 40 7.98 0.06 0.82
N ALA A 41 7.97 -1.26 0.72
CA ALA A 41 8.48 -2.00 -0.44
C ALA A 41 7.69 -1.64 -1.71
N PHE A 42 6.37 -1.57 -1.61
CA PHE A 42 5.50 -1.20 -2.72
C PHE A 42 5.82 0.20 -3.25
N PHE A 43 5.80 1.22 -2.39
CA PHE A 43 6.09 2.58 -2.83
C PHE A 43 7.55 2.77 -3.21
N HIS A 44 8.50 2.03 -2.65
CA HIS A 44 9.88 2.06 -3.12
C HIS A 44 9.98 1.61 -4.59
N LYS A 45 9.31 0.49 -4.93
CA LYS A 45 9.32 -0.07 -6.29
C LYS A 45 8.53 0.79 -7.29
N HIS A 46 7.43 1.38 -6.86
CA HIS A 46 6.47 2.05 -7.76
C HIS A 46 6.40 3.57 -7.58
N HIS A 47 7.37 4.19 -6.88
CA HIS A 47 7.32 5.62 -6.59
C HIS A 47 7.19 6.49 -7.84
N SER A 48 7.93 6.19 -8.91
CA SER A 48 7.94 7.02 -10.13
C SER A 48 6.55 7.15 -10.75
N PHE A 49 5.80 6.04 -10.84
CA PHE A 49 4.42 6.05 -11.32
C PHE A 49 3.52 6.96 -10.47
N TYR A 50 3.58 6.83 -9.14
CA TYR A 50 2.74 7.64 -8.27
C TYR A 50 3.18 9.09 -8.17
N GLN A 51 4.46 9.40 -8.40
CA GLN A 51 4.94 10.77 -8.54
C GLN A 51 4.39 11.42 -9.81
N GLU A 52 4.51 10.75 -10.95
CA GLU A 52 3.97 11.24 -12.23
C GLU A 52 2.44 11.42 -12.16
N ALA A 53 1.74 10.47 -11.53
CA ALA A 53 0.31 10.60 -11.27
C ALA A 53 -0.03 11.79 -10.37
N ALA A 54 0.78 12.07 -9.34
CA ALA A 54 0.58 13.23 -8.48
C ALA A 54 0.75 14.55 -9.23
N ILE A 55 1.79 14.64 -10.08
CA ILE A 55 2.06 15.82 -10.92
C ILE A 55 0.89 16.04 -11.90
N ALA A 56 0.43 14.97 -12.56
CA ALA A 56 -0.71 15.04 -13.47
C ALA A 56 -2.02 15.45 -12.75
N ASP A 57 -2.26 14.95 -11.52
CA ASP A 57 -3.44 15.32 -10.74
C ASP A 57 -3.39 16.79 -10.31
N ALA A 58 -2.23 17.28 -9.86
CA ALA A 58 -2.04 18.68 -9.50
C ALA A 58 -2.27 19.61 -10.70
N ALA A 59 -1.71 19.27 -11.86
CA ALA A 59 -1.89 20.03 -13.09
C ALA A 59 -3.36 20.08 -13.54
N ALA A 60 -4.09 18.97 -13.46
CA ALA A 60 -5.51 18.90 -13.82
C ALA A 60 -6.43 19.71 -12.89
N ARG A 61 -5.94 20.06 -11.70
CA ARG A 61 -6.61 20.91 -10.71
C ARG A 61 -6.07 22.34 -10.71
N GLU A 62 -5.15 22.68 -11.61
CA GLU A 62 -4.46 23.99 -11.67
C GLU A 62 -3.77 24.36 -10.35
N MET A 63 -3.23 23.35 -9.65
CA MET A 63 -2.54 23.53 -8.38
C MET A 63 -1.01 23.47 -8.55
N ASP A 64 -0.30 24.26 -7.75
CA ASP A 64 1.13 24.10 -7.57
C ASP A 64 1.46 22.75 -6.90
N GLU A 65 2.51 22.06 -7.36
CA GLU A 65 2.87 20.74 -6.86
C GLU A 65 3.19 20.74 -5.35
N ALA A 66 3.85 21.79 -4.85
CA ALA A 66 4.20 21.88 -3.44
C ALA A 66 2.96 22.18 -2.57
N GLU A 67 2.01 22.98 -3.07
CA GLU A 67 0.69 23.14 -2.45
C GLU A 67 -0.08 21.83 -2.40
N TYR A 68 -0.22 21.14 -3.54
CA TYR A 68 -0.88 19.85 -3.65
C TYR A 68 -0.28 18.81 -2.67
N TYR A 69 1.05 18.74 -2.62
CA TYR A 69 1.76 17.87 -1.69
C TYR A 69 1.44 18.21 -0.23
N ARG A 70 1.44 19.49 0.15
CA ARG A 70 1.13 19.91 1.53
C ARG A 70 -0.30 19.58 1.94
N ILE A 71 -1.27 19.81 1.05
CA ILE A 71 -2.68 19.46 1.32
C ILE A 71 -2.82 17.96 1.55
N LEU A 72 -2.24 17.13 0.68
CA LEU A 72 -2.24 15.68 0.92
C LEU A 72 -1.45 15.27 2.16
N ARG A 73 -0.36 15.98 2.48
CA ARG A 73 0.49 15.67 3.64
C ARG A 73 -0.20 16.00 4.96
N ASP A 74 -0.99 17.06 5.03
CA ASP A 74 -1.51 17.60 6.29
C ASP A 74 -3.04 17.43 6.40
N GLY A 75 -3.77 17.71 5.32
CA GLY A 75 -5.23 17.63 5.23
C GLY A 75 -5.75 16.30 4.68
N SER A 76 -6.88 16.34 3.98
CA SER A 76 -7.53 15.21 3.32
C SER A 76 -7.64 15.38 1.79
N GLU A 77 -8.07 14.33 1.08
CA GLU A 77 -8.23 14.37 -0.39
C GLU A 77 -9.39 15.30 -0.80
N GLU A 78 -10.37 15.50 0.09
CA GLU A 78 -11.54 16.34 -0.11
C GLU A 78 -11.22 17.84 -0.08
N GLU A 79 -10.06 18.22 0.47
CA GLU A 79 -9.56 19.61 0.50
C GLU A 79 -8.90 20.03 -0.82
N LEU A 80 -8.68 19.10 -1.75
CA LEU A 80 -8.12 19.40 -3.07
C LEU A 80 -9.10 20.22 -3.92
N GLN A 81 -8.56 21.14 -4.72
CA GLN A 81 -9.36 21.90 -5.69
C GLN A 81 -10.05 20.95 -6.66
N ARG A 82 -11.27 21.29 -7.11
CA ARG A 82 -11.98 20.49 -8.10
C ARG A 82 -11.23 20.52 -9.43
N TYR A 83 -11.36 19.43 -10.20
CA TYR A 83 -10.80 19.40 -11.55
C TYR A 83 -11.40 20.50 -12.43
N THR A 84 -10.55 21.25 -13.13
CA THR A 84 -10.98 22.28 -14.08
C THR A 84 -11.41 21.67 -15.41
N LEU A 85 -10.64 20.70 -15.91
CA LEU A 85 -10.83 20.08 -17.24
C LEU A 85 -11.22 18.59 -17.19
N GLY A 86 -11.40 18.05 -15.98
CA GLY A 86 -11.71 16.64 -15.74
C GLY A 86 -10.54 15.86 -15.13
N ARG A 87 -10.84 14.65 -14.65
CA ARG A 87 -9.86 13.76 -14.02
C ARG A 87 -8.90 13.21 -15.10
N PRO A 88 -7.58 13.29 -14.91
CA PRO A 88 -6.63 12.80 -15.90
C PRO A 88 -6.61 11.26 -15.94
N GLY A 89 -6.20 10.71 -17.08
CA GLY A 89 -5.89 9.29 -17.21
C GLY A 89 -4.51 9.01 -16.66
N PHE A 90 -4.41 8.31 -15.52
CA PHE A 90 -3.14 8.00 -14.85
C PHE A 90 -2.37 6.81 -15.44
N GLY A 91 -2.88 6.20 -16.52
CA GLY A 91 -2.32 4.96 -17.08
C GLY A 91 -2.71 3.72 -16.26
N VAL A 92 -1.99 2.61 -16.50
CA VAL A 92 -2.24 1.33 -15.83
C VAL A 92 -1.59 1.33 -14.45
N THR A 93 -2.40 1.20 -13.41
CA THR A 93 -1.91 1.16 -12.02
C THR A 93 -1.12 -0.12 -11.74
N PRO A 94 -0.02 -0.08 -10.94
CA PRO A 94 0.71 -1.28 -10.50
C PRO A 94 -0.15 -2.33 -9.79
N LEU A 95 -1.33 -1.94 -9.31
CA LEU A 95 -2.29 -2.82 -8.65
C LEU A 95 -3.32 -3.42 -9.61
N ASP A 96 -3.39 -3.00 -10.87
CA ASP A 96 -4.34 -3.49 -11.88
C ASP A 96 -4.44 -5.03 -11.94
N PRO A 97 -3.33 -5.81 -11.90
CA PRO A 97 -3.42 -7.27 -11.92
C PRO A 97 -3.94 -7.89 -10.62
N VAL A 98 -4.09 -7.11 -9.55
CA VAL A 98 -4.55 -7.56 -8.23
C VAL A 98 -6.02 -7.20 -8.09
N PRO A 99 -6.94 -8.17 -8.12
CA PRO A 99 -8.36 -7.89 -8.03
C PRO A 99 -8.72 -7.30 -6.65
N PHE A 100 -9.82 -6.57 -6.60
CA PHE A 100 -10.42 -6.20 -5.33
C PHE A 100 -10.89 -7.46 -4.60
N ASN A 101 -10.56 -7.56 -3.32
CA ASN A 101 -11.00 -8.68 -2.50
C ASN A 101 -12.49 -8.54 -2.19
N PRO A 102 -13.36 -9.42 -2.73
CA PRO A 102 -14.78 -9.34 -2.44
C PRO A 102 -15.01 -9.67 -0.97
N SER A 103 -15.87 -8.87 -0.33
CA SER A 103 -16.17 -8.94 1.11
C SER A 103 -16.72 -10.29 1.60
N GLY A 104 -17.12 -11.19 0.68
CA GLY A 104 -17.66 -12.52 1.00
C GLY A 104 -16.64 -13.66 1.11
N THR A 105 -15.44 -13.53 0.54
CA THR A 105 -14.42 -14.61 0.54
C THR A 105 -13.13 -14.22 1.25
N ALA A 106 -12.89 -12.93 1.47
CA ALA A 106 -11.68 -12.45 2.09
C ALA A 106 -11.76 -12.52 3.62
N ILE A 107 -10.72 -13.06 4.25
CA ILE A 107 -10.63 -13.10 5.72
C ILE A 107 -10.25 -11.69 6.20
N GLN A 108 -11.05 -11.17 7.13
CA GLN A 108 -10.85 -9.85 7.73
C GLN A 108 -10.01 -9.97 9.00
N ARG A 109 -8.99 -9.11 9.14
CA ARG A 109 -8.27 -8.95 10.42
C ARG A 109 -8.20 -7.49 10.83
N THR A 110 -8.42 -7.23 12.11
CA THR A 110 -8.46 -5.89 12.68
C THR A 110 -7.07 -5.26 12.74
N TYR A 111 -6.95 -4.05 12.21
CA TYR A 111 -5.75 -3.23 12.25
C TYR A 111 -6.14 -1.78 12.56
N ASN A 112 -5.87 -1.32 13.78
CA ASN A 112 -6.29 0.02 14.20
C ASN A 112 -5.54 1.11 13.43
N VAL A 113 -4.21 1.10 13.51
CA VAL A 113 -3.35 2.18 12.99
C VAL A 113 -2.01 1.60 12.53
N ILE A 114 -1.54 2.10 11.39
CA ILE A 114 -0.16 1.91 10.90
C ILE A 114 0.56 3.26 10.91
N THR A 115 1.90 3.23 10.99
CA THR A 115 2.74 4.42 10.96
C THR A 115 3.65 4.34 9.74
N ILE A 116 3.62 5.35 8.88
CA ILE A 116 4.43 5.41 7.65
C ILE A 116 5.05 6.79 7.49
N SER A 117 6.06 6.95 6.65
CA SER A 117 6.66 8.26 6.38
C SER A 117 5.62 9.22 5.78
N ASN A 118 5.78 10.53 5.99
CA ASN A 118 4.91 11.53 5.37
C ASN A 118 4.83 11.37 3.85
N TYR A 119 5.98 11.09 3.22
CA TYR A 119 6.05 10.87 1.78
C TYR A 119 5.20 9.66 1.35
N ASN A 120 5.34 8.51 2.02
CA ASN A 120 4.53 7.34 1.69
C ASN A 120 3.04 7.54 2.05
N ALA A 121 2.73 8.36 3.06
CA ALA A 121 1.35 8.74 3.35
C ALA A 121 0.73 9.58 2.23
N VAL A 122 1.49 10.50 1.63
CA VAL A 122 1.05 11.24 0.45
C VAL A 122 0.88 10.30 -0.74
N LEU A 123 1.87 9.46 -1.04
CA LEU A 123 1.75 8.49 -2.15
C LEU A 123 0.58 7.52 -1.97
N LEU A 124 0.26 7.15 -0.72
CA LEU A 124 -0.90 6.31 -0.43
C LEU A 124 -2.24 7.01 -0.75
N LYS A 125 -2.34 8.31 -0.50
CA LYS A 125 -3.50 9.11 -0.92
C LYS A 125 -3.56 9.29 -2.44
N VAL A 126 -2.41 9.50 -3.08
CA VAL A 126 -2.34 9.55 -4.55
C VAL A 126 -2.78 8.21 -5.15
N ALA A 127 -2.30 7.09 -4.60
CA ALA A 127 -2.73 5.76 -5.03
C ALA A 127 -4.25 5.58 -4.85
N ARG A 128 -4.84 6.09 -3.76
CA ARG A 128 -6.29 6.10 -3.58
C ARG A 128 -7.01 6.94 -4.65
N ILE A 129 -6.47 8.11 -5.01
CA ILE A 129 -7.00 8.95 -6.09
C ILE A 129 -6.93 8.22 -7.43
N VAL A 130 -5.83 7.51 -7.72
CA VAL A 130 -5.63 6.75 -8.96
C VAL A 130 -6.56 5.53 -9.05
N ASP A 131 -6.61 4.71 -8.00
CA ASP A 131 -7.36 3.46 -7.97
C ASP A 131 -8.86 3.65 -7.66
N THR A 132 -9.29 4.85 -7.24
CA THR A 132 -10.70 5.19 -6.91
C THR A 132 -11.38 4.28 -5.88
N GLY A 133 -10.59 3.62 -5.03
CA GLY A 133 -11.07 2.63 -4.06
C GLY A 133 -10.98 3.10 -2.60
N PRO A 134 -11.65 2.40 -1.66
CA PRO A 134 -11.44 2.62 -0.23
C PRO A 134 -9.98 2.35 0.17
N MET A 135 -9.45 3.15 1.11
CA MET A 135 -8.09 3.00 1.64
C MET A 135 -7.79 1.56 2.09
N VAL A 136 -8.76 0.91 2.73
CA VAL A 136 -8.64 -0.49 3.18
C VAL A 136 -8.40 -1.44 2.03
N GLN A 137 -9.16 -1.29 0.94
CA GLN A 137 -9.03 -2.16 -0.23
C GLN A 137 -7.69 -1.95 -0.93
N LEU A 138 -7.23 -0.70 -1.00
CA LEU A 138 -5.92 -0.37 -1.53
C LEU A 138 -4.79 -1.06 -0.75
N VAL A 139 -4.78 -0.91 0.58
CA VAL A 139 -3.76 -1.55 1.43
C VAL A 139 -3.85 -3.07 1.37
N SER A 140 -5.06 -3.61 1.31
CA SER A 140 -5.31 -5.06 1.14
C SER A 140 -4.67 -5.60 -0.14
N ARG A 141 -4.88 -4.92 -1.27
CA ARG A 141 -4.28 -5.29 -2.56
C ARG A 141 -2.75 -5.19 -2.54
N ILE A 142 -2.19 -4.17 -1.88
CA ILE A 142 -0.74 -4.03 -1.72
C ILE A 142 -0.15 -5.22 -0.95
N ILE A 143 -0.83 -5.69 0.10
CA ILE A 143 -0.37 -6.82 0.90
C ILE A 143 -0.43 -8.13 0.10
N GLU A 144 -1.55 -8.39 -0.59
CA GLU A 144 -1.68 -9.53 -1.51
C GLU A 144 -0.54 -9.56 -2.53
N GLN A 145 -0.33 -8.45 -3.23
CA GLN A 145 0.72 -8.33 -4.23
C GLN A 145 2.11 -8.57 -3.64
N HIS A 146 2.35 -8.06 -2.44
CA HIS A 146 3.64 -8.18 -1.77
C HIS A 146 3.96 -9.65 -1.47
N PHE A 147 3.02 -10.39 -0.88
CA PHE A 147 3.25 -11.80 -0.61
C PHE A 147 3.35 -12.63 -1.88
N GLU A 148 2.55 -12.33 -2.90
CA GLU A 148 2.65 -13.04 -4.17
C GLU A 148 4.02 -12.80 -4.86
N ALA A 149 4.53 -11.56 -4.83
CA ALA A 149 5.79 -11.22 -5.48
C ALA A 149 7.04 -11.69 -4.72
N TYR A 150 6.97 -11.77 -3.38
CA TYR A 150 8.18 -11.94 -2.55
C TYR A 150 8.21 -13.21 -1.71
N TRP A 151 7.11 -13.98 -1.60
CA TRP A 151 7.07 -15.16 -0.74
C TRP A 151 8.17 -16.17 -1.06
N GLU A 152 8.15 -16.72 -2.28
CA GLU A 152 9.08 -17.75 -2.73
C GLU A 152 10.54 -17.27 -2.76
N LYS A 153 10.75 -15.97 -3.01
CA LYS A 153 12.10 -15.42 -3.20
C LYS A 153 12.76 -14.96 -1.90
N ASN A 154 11.98 -14.38 -0.99
CA ASN A 154 12.53 -13.68 0.17
C ASN A 154 12.13 -14.33 1.49
N TYR A 155 10.87 -14.75 1.65
CA TYR A 155 10.37 -15.23 2.94
C TYR A 155 10.63 -16.73 3.13
N LEU A 156 10.18 -17.55 2.18
CA LEU A 156 10.28 -19.01 2.26
C LEU A 156 11.73 -19.49 2.43
N PRO A 157 12.73 -18.99 1.66
CA PRO A 157 14.10 -19.48 1.80
C PRO A 157 14.72 -19.19 3.17
N GLN A 158 14.33 -18.10 3.84
CA GLN A 158 14.80 -17.81 5.19
C GLN A 158 14.21 -18.82 6.20
N ILE A 159 12.92 -19.10 6.09
CA ILE A 159 12.22 -20.07 6.95
C ILE A 159 12.81 -21.47 6.77
N GLU A 160 13.05 -21.89 5.54
CA GLU A 160 13.64 -23.20 5.23
C GLU A 160 15.07 -23.31 5.77
N ARG A 161 15.86 -22.25 5.68
CA ARG A 161 17.23 -22.21 6.22
C ARG A 161 17.28 -22.30 7.73
N ASP A 162 16.39 -21.58 8.42
CA ASP A 162 16.27 -21.67 9.88
C ASP A 162 15.83 -23.09 10.29
N THR A 163 14.86 -23.67 9.57
CA THR A 163 14.38 -25.04 9.83
C THR A 163 15.48 -26.09 9.62
N ASN A 164 16.28 -25.94 8.55
CA ASN A 164 17.35 -26.86 8.21
C ASN A 164 18.67 -26.55 8.93
N CYS A 165 18.74 -25.45 9.69
CA CYS A 165 19.97 -24.93 10.29
C CYS A 165 21.12 -24.81 9.27
N SER A 166 20.82 -24.31 8.05
CA SER A 166 21.77 -24.22 6.93
C SER A 166 21.89 -22.79 6.40
N PHE A 167 23.12 -22.37 6.08
CA PHE A 167 23.37 -21.12 5.35
C PHE A 167 23.27 -21.26 3.83
N ARG A 168 23.25 -22.51 3.33
CA ARG A 168 23.11 -22.84 1.92
C ARG A 168 21.65 -23.16 1.67
#